data_AF-A0A4P5ZZI0-F1
#
_entry.id   AF-A0A4P5ZZI0-F1
#
_cell.length_a   1.000
_cell.length_b   1.000
_cell.length_c   1.000
_cell.angle_alpha   90.00
_cell.angle_beta   90.00
_cell.angle_gamma   90.00
#
_symmetry.space_group_name_H-M   'P 1'
#
loop_
_entity.id
_entity.type
_entity.pdbx_description
1 polymer ?
#
loop_
_entity_poly.entity_id
_entity_poly.type
_entity_poly.pdbx_seq_one_letter_code
_entity_poly.pdbx_strand_id
1 'polypeptide(L)'
;MVALPLELTTTVLELQRQLLVVINHATETSFVIMETYSDTETTVIALEDLDNIRQRANTYYSRFYTLMVRMAESQPISNSAMLEPLTRSIEDAIVTIARAQATIREERSNFNLP
;
A
#
# COMPACT_ATOMS: atom_id res chain seq x y z
N MET A 1 20.15 15.06 20.65
CA MET A 1 19.04 14.21 20.16
C MET A 1 18.90 14.46 18.67
N VAL A 2 18.99 13.44 17.83
CA VAL A 2 18.77 13.62 16.38
C VAL A 2 17.33 13.22 16.12
N ALA A 3 16.41 14.18 16.11
CA ALA A 3 15.02 13.91 15.77
C ALA A 3 14.94 13.43 14.31
N LEU A 4 14.05 12.48 14.02
CA LEU A 4 13.67 12.14 12.66
C LEU A 4 13.18 13.42 11.94
N PRO A 5 13.59 13.68 10.68
CA PRO A 5 13.09 14.82 9.94
C PRO A 5 11.56 14.79 9.85
N LEU A 6 10.91 15.90 10.20
CA LEU A 6 9.45 16.02 10.23
C LEU A 6 8.84 15.75 8.84
N GLU A 7 9.49 16.23 7.79
CA GLU A 7 9.06 16.03 6.40
C GLU A 7 9.06 14.55 6.00
N LEU A 8 10.09 13.81 6.40
CA LEU A 8 10.21 12.38 6.12
C LEU A 8 9.12 11.58 6.85
N THR A 9 8.91 11.89 8.13
CA THR A 9 7.86 11.25 8.94
C THR A 9 6.48 11.52 8.36
N THR A 10 6.19 12.77 7.99
CA THR A 10 4.93 13.16 7.35
C THR A 10 4.71 12.41 6.04
N THR A 11 5.76 12.31 5.21
CA THR A 11 5.70 11.59 3.93
C THR A 11 5.36 10.11 4.12
N VAL A 12 6.03 9.44 5.06
CA VAL A 12 5.79 8.01 5.33
C VAL A 12 4.38 7.77 5.87
N LEU A 13 3.92 8.61 6.81
CA LEU A 13 2.57 8.49 7.36
C LEU A 13 1.49 8.70 6.29
N GLU A 14 1.70 9.64 5.37
CA GLU A 14 0.79 9.88 4.25
C GLU A 14 0.78 8.69 3.27
N LEU A 15 1.93 8.09 2.98
CA LEU A 15 1.99 6.86 2.18
C LEU A 15 1.29 5.70 2.88
N GLN A 16 1.46 5.55 4.19
CA GLN A 16 0.73 4.54 4.97
C GLN A 16 -0.79 4.74 4.90
N ARG A 17 -1.27 5.98 4.97
CA ARG A 17 -2.68 6.31 4.78
C ARG A 17 -3.17 5.91 3.39
N GLN A 18 -2.39 6.21 2.34
CA GLN A 18 -2.75 5.84 0.96
C GLN A 18 -2.74 4.32 0.73
N LEU A 19 -1.81 3.60 1.35
CA LEU A 19 -1.77 2.13 1.30
C LEU A 19 -3.00 1.52 1.99
N LEU A 20 -3.45 2.07 3.12
CA LEU A 20 -4.71 1.66 3.75
C LEU A 20 -5.92 1.89 2.85
N VAL A 21 -5.97 3.02 2.13
CA VAL A 21 -7.02 3.30 1.14
C VAL A 21 -7.01 2.26 0.02
N VAL A 22 -5.84 1.88 -0.49
CA VAL A 22 -5.70 0.80 -1.50
C VAL A 22 -6.21 -0.53 -0.94
N ILE A 23 -5.80 -0.92 0.27
CA ILE A 23 -6.23 -2.17 0.91
C ILE A 23 -7.76 -2.19 1.06
N ASN A 24 -8.34 -1.08 1.53
CA ASN A 24 -9.78 -0.96 1.73
C ASN A 24 -10.53 -1.09 0.40
N HIS A 25 -10.16 -0.30 -0.62
CA HIS A 25 -10.87 -0.32 -1.89
C HIS A 25 -10.68 -1.62 -2.67
N ALA A 26 -9.52 -2.25 -2.62
CA ALA A 26 -9.33 -3.58 -3.21
C ALA A 26 -10.27 -4.60 -2.55
N THR A 27 -10.31 -4.63 -1.21
CA THR A 27 -11.17 -5.54 -0.43
C THR A 27 -12.65 -5.29 -0.71
N GLU A 28 -13.08 -4.03 -0.70
CA GLU A 28 -14.46 -3.62 -1.02
C GLU A 28 -14.86 -4.06 -2.43
N THR A 29 -13.99 -3.81 -3.42
CA THR A 29 -14.25 -4.16 -4.82
C THR A 29 -14.36 -5.67 -4.98
N SER A 30 -13.43 -6.44 -4.40
CA SER A 30 -13.49 -7.91 -4.41
C SER A 30 -14.79 -8.43 -3.79
N PHE A 31 -15.20 -7.88 -2.65
CA PHE A 31 -16.43 -8.28 -1.98
C PHE A 31 -17.66 -8.04 -2.87
N VAL A 32 -17.78 -6.86 -3.47
CA VAL A 32 -18.91 -6.54 -4.36
C VAL A 32 -18.93 -7.44 -5.59
N ILE A 33 -17.77 -7.73 -6.18
CA ILE A 33 -17.66 -8.67 -7.31
C ILE A 33 -18.17 -10.06 -6.90
N MET A 34 -17.71 -10.59 -5.76
CA MET A 34 -18.10 -11.91 -5.27
C MET A 34 -19.60 -12.02 -4.96
N GLU A 35 -20.21 -10.99 -4.39
CA GLU A 35 -21.63 -11.00 -4.03
C GLU A 35 -22.56 -10.84 -5.25
N THR A 36 -22.10 -10.14 -6.28
CA THR A 36 -22.96 -9.72 -7.41
C THR A 36 -22.79 -10.60 -8.63
N TYR A 37 -21.60 -11.14 -8.87
CA TYR A 37 -21.25 -11.86 -10.09
C TYR A 37 -21.02 -13.35 -9.81
N SER A 38 -21.36 -14.18 -10.81
CA SER A 38 -21.08 -15.61 -10.73
C SER A 38 -19.58 -15.90 -10.82
N ASP A 39 -19.20 -17.08 -10.37
CA ASP A 39 -17.84 -17.59 -10.50
C ASP A 39 -17.54 -17.91 -11.97
N THR A 40 -16.87 -16.97 -12.63
CA THR A 40 -16.46 -17.05 -14.03
C THR A 40 -14.96 -16.80 -14.12
N GLU A 41 -14.33 -17.22 -15.21
CA GLU A 41 -12.90 -16.96 -15.43
C GLU A 41 -12.55 -15.47 -15.29
N THR A 42 -13.40 -14.57 -15.81
CA THR A 42 -13.23 -13.12 -15.64
C THR A 42 -13.31 -12.69 -14.17
N THR A 43 -14.25 -13.23 -13.41
CA THR A 43 -14.39 -12.98 -11.97
C THR A 43 -13.14 -13.44 -11.22
N VAL A 44 -12.63 -14.63 -11.52
CA VAL A 44 -11.44 -15.19 -10.87
C VAL A 44 -10.22 -14.32 -11.11
N ILE A 45 -9.97 -13.91 -12.37
CA ILE A 45 -8.83 -13.05 -12.73
C ILE A 45 -8.89 -11.72 -11.97
N ALA A 46 -10.06 -11.06 -11.96
CA ALA A 46 -10.23 -9.80 -11.25
C ALA A 46 -9.98 -9.92 -9.74
N LEU A 47 -10.45 -11.01 -9.12
CA LEU A 47 -10.22 -11.27 -7.70
C LEU A 47 -8.74 -11.54 -7.38
N GLU A 48 -8.03 -12.25 -8.25
CA GLU A 48 -6.59 -12.45 -8.11
C GLU A 48 -5.80 -11.13 -8.23
N ASP A 49 -6.14 -10.28 -9.20
CA ASP A 49 -5.51 -8.97 -9.37
C ASP A 49 -5.72 -8.06 -8.15
N LEU A 50 -6.95 -7.99 -7.66
CA LEU A 50 -7.30 -7.23 -6.46
C LEU A 50 -6.61 -7.78 -5.21
N ASP A 51 -6.47 -9.10 -5.08
CA ASP A 51 -5.75 -9.70 -3.96
C ASP A 51 -4.25 -9.41 -4.01
N ASN A 52 -3.64 -9.53 -5.19
CA ASN A 52 -2.22 -9.25 -5.42
C ASN A 52 -1.86 -7.81 -5.01
N ILE A 53 -2.63 -6.82 -5.45
CA ILE A 53 -2.37 -5.41 -5.08
C ILE A 53 -2.62 -5.17 -3.59
N ARG A 54 -3.63 -5.83 -2.99
CA ARG A 54 -3.93 -5.74 -1.55
C ARG A 54 -2.77 -6.28 -0.71
N GLN A 55 -2.25 -7.46 -1.06
CA GLN A 55 -1.09 -8.06 -0.38
C GLN A 55 0.16 -7.18 -0.51
N ARG A 56 0.41 -6.64 -1.72
CA ARG A 56 1.55 -5.75 -1.96
C ARG A 56 1.43 -4.45 -1.16
N ALA A 57 0.25 -3.85 -1.10
CA ALA A 57 0.00 -2.67 -0.29
C ALA A 57 0.24 -2.94 1.21
N ASN A 58 -0.24 -4.08 1.72
CA ASN A 58 -0.01 -4.50 3.11
C ASN A 58 1.50 -4.67 3.42
N THR A 59 2.25 -5.25 2.48
CA THR A 59 3.71 -5.41 2.62
C THR A 59 4.41 -4.07 2.85
N TYR A 60 4.11 -3.04 2.03
CA TYR A 60 4.70 -1.71 2.22
C TYR A 60 4.20 -1.02 3.48
N TYR A 61 2.92 -1.15 3.82
CA TYR A 61 2.37 -0.57 5.03
C TYR A 61 3.09 -1.09 6.29
N SER A 62 3.23 -2.42 6.38
CA SER A 62 3.89 -3.11 7.48
C SER A 62 5.39 -2.79 7.54
N ARG A 63 6.04 -2.66 6.38
CA ARG A 63 7.45 -2.25 6.27
C ARG A 63 7.66 -0.84 6.81
N PHE A 64 6.83 0.13 6.40
CA PHE A 64 6.92 1.50 6.90
C PHE A 64 6.68 1.58 8.40
N TYR A 65 5.67 0.88 8.91
CA TYR A 65 5.40 0.81 10.35
C TYR A 65 6.64 0.33 11.12
N THR A 66 7.22 -0.79 10.67
CA THR A 66 8.39 -1.39 11.32
C THR A 66 9.62 -0.49 11.26
N LEU A 67 9.91 0.11 10.09
CA LEU A 67 11.04 1.00 9.92
C LEU A 67 10.91 2.25 10.79
N MET A 68 9.75 2.90 10.78
CA MET A 68 9.50 4.11 11.59
C MET A 68 9.72 3.87 13.08
N VAL A 69 9.22 2.76 13.62
CA VAL A 69 9.42 2.40 15.03
C VAL A 69 10.91 2.17 15.33
N ARG A 70 11.59 1.35 14.53
CA ARG A 70 13.03 1.07 14.72
C ARG A 70 13.89 2.33 14.67
N MET A 71 13.58 3.25 13.76
CA MET A 71 14.28 4.53 13.62
C MET A 71 14.04 5.46 14.81
N ALA A 72 12.84 5.41 15.42
CA ALA A 72 12.55 6.15 16.64
C ALA A 72 13.30 5.57 17.86
N GLU A 73 13.43 4.24 17.92
CA GLU A 73 14.10 3.52 19.00
C GLU A 73 15.63 3.51 18.89
N SER A 74 16.22 3.76 17.72
CA SER A 74 17.67 3.65 17.48
C SER A 74 18.52 4.81 18.02
N GLN A 75 17.97 5.69 18.85
CA GLN A 75 18.73 6.80 19.45
C GLN A 75 19.83 6.27 20.39
N PRO A 76 21.05 6.86 20.42
CA PRO A 76 21.49 8.06 19.68
C PRO A 76 22.24 7.74 18.36
N ILE A 77 22.26 6.48 17.91
CA ILE A 77 23.12 6.03 16.80
C ILE A 77 22.51 6.48 15.47
N SER A 78 23.36 7.09 14.63
CA SER A 78 23.02 7.65 13.32
C SER A 78 22.11 6.72 12.53
N ASN A 79 20.91 7.24 12.27
CA ASN A 79 19.84 6.65 11.48
C ASN A 79 20.23 6.40 10.00
N SER A 80 21.47 6.72 9.60
CA SER A 80 21.95 6.72 8.22
C SER A 80 21.82 5.35 7.53
N ALA A 81 22.02 4.25 8.25
CA ALA A 81 21.86 2.91 7.68
C ALA A 81 20.40 2.56 7.39
N MET A 82 19.43 3.20 8.07
CA MET A 82 18.00 2.98 7.84
C MET A 82 17.39 4.00 6.86
N LEU A 83 18.07 5.14 6.62
CA LEU A 83 17.61 6.16 5.68
C LEU A 83 17.58 5.66 4.23
N GLU A 84 18.64 5.00 3.73
CA GLU A 84 18.65 4.50 2.35
C GLU A 84 17.53 3.45 2.11
N PRO A 85 17.37 2.41 2.96
CA PRO A 85 16.26 1.48 2.83
C PRO A 85 14.88 2.15 2.88
N LEU A 86 14.72 3.21 3.70
CA LEU A 86 13.47 3.96 3.78
C LEU A 86 13.19 4.75 2.51
N THR A 87 14.17 5.49 1.99
CA THR A 87 14.04 6.25 0.74
C THR A 87 13.66 5.36 -0.43
N ARG A 88 14.32 4.20 -0.59
CA ARG A 88 13.95 3.24 -1.63
C ARG A 88 12.53 2.70 -1.44
N SER A 89 12.14 2.43 -0.19
CA SER A 89 10.77 1.97 0.11
C SER A 89 9.73 3.03 -0.23
N ILE A 90 10.04 4.32 -0.06
CA ILE A 90 9.18 5.45 -0.45
C ILE A 90 8.96 5.45 -1.96
N GLU A 91 10.03 5.40 -2.75
CA GLU A 91 9.96 5.38 -4.21
C GLU A 91 9.14 4.19 -4.73
N ASP A 92 9.41 3.00 -4.20
CA ASP A 92 8.70 1.77 -4.57
C ASP A 92 7.21 1.82 -4.18
N ALA A 93 6.90 2.38 -3.01
CA ALA A 93 5.53 2.51 -2.53
C ALA A 93 4.71 3.48 -3.38
N ILE A 94 5.29 4.62 -3.81
CA ILE A 94 4.61 5.58 -4.70
C ILE A 94 4.19 4.89 -6.00
N VAL A 95 5.11 4.16 -6.64
CA VAL A 95 4.81 3.42 -7.88
C VAL A 95 3.77 2.32 -7.63
N THR A 96 3.89 1.62 -6.51
CA THR A 96 2.94 0.55 -6.14
C THR A 96 1.53 1.10 -5.91
N ILE A 97 1.38 2.22 -5.21
CA ILE A 97 0.08 2.87 -4.97
C ILE A 97 -0.54 3.29 -6.29
N ALA A 98 0.22 3.96 -7.17
CA ALA A 98 -0.30 4.42 -8.45
C ALA A 98 -0.82 3.27 -9.33
N ARG A 99 -0.05 2.16 -9.38
CA ARG A 99 -0.45 0.94 -10.10
C ARG A 99 -1.70 0.29 -9.49
N ALA A 100 -1.71 0.11 -8.17
CA ALA A 100 -2.85 -0.50 -7.48
C ALA A 100 -4.15 0.31 -7.68
N GLN A 101 -4.06 1.64 -7.61
CA GLN A 101 -5.21 2.51 -7.88
C GLN A 101 -5.69 2.41 -9.33
N ALA A 102 -4.78 2.21 -10.30
CA ALA A 102 -5.16 2.00 -11.69
C ALA A 102 -5.91 0.67 -11.85
N THR A 103 -5.38 -0.43 -11.31
CA THR A 103 -6.02 -1.76 -11.32
C THR A 103 -7.40 -1.71 -10.65
N ILE A 104 -7.54 -1.08 -9.49
CA ILE A 104 -8.86 -0.96 -8.82
C ILE A 104 -9.87 -0.23 -9.71
N ARG A 105 -9.45 0.86 -10.37
CA ARG A 105 -10.34 1.60 -11.29
C ARG A 105 -10.71 0.77 -12.52
N GLU A 106 -9.76 0.03 -13.06
CA GLU A 106 -9.97 -0.86 -14.19
C GLU A 106 -10.98 -1.96 -13.83
N GLU A 107 -10.78 -2.67 -12.72
CA GLU A 107 -11.72 -3.71 -12.30
C GLU A 107 -13.10 -3.15 -11.96
N ARG A 108 -13.18 -2.00 -11.29
CA ARG A 108 -14.47 -1.33 -11.09
C ARG A 108 -15.16 -1.01 -12.42
N SER A 109 -14.42 -0.52 -13.40
CA SER A 109 -14.97 -0.27 -14.74
C SER A 109 -15.43 -1.54 -15.44
N ASN A 110 -14.63 -2.63 -15.39
CA ASN A 110 -14.95 -3.92 -16.00
C ASN A 110 -16.27 -4.49 -15.49
N PHE A 111 -16.55 -4.28 -14.20
CA PHE A 111 -17.76 -4.75 -13.52
C PHE A 111 -18.81 -3.65 -13.33
N ASN A 112 -18.70 -2.49 -13.98
CA ASN A 112 -19.65 -1.36 -13.86
C ASN A 112 -19.95 -0.95 -12.40
N LEU A 113 -18.93 -0.99 -11.54
CA LEU A 113 -18.99 -0.59 -10.14
C LEU A 113 -18.66 0.91 -9.99
N PRO A 114 -19.24 1.60 -8.98
CA PRO A 114 -18.96 3.01 -8.71
C PRO A 114 -17.52 3.27 -8.24
#